data_AF-A0A1I4TFM7-F1
#
_entry.id   AF-A0A1I4TFM7-F1
#
_cell.length_a   1.000
_cell.length_b   1.000
_cell.length_c   1.000
_cell.angle_alpha   90.00
_cell.angle_beta   90.00
_cell.angle_gamma   90.00
#
_symmetry.space_group_name_H-M   'P 1'
#
loop_
_entity.id
_entity.type
_entity.pdbx_description
1 polymer ?
#
loop_
_entity_poly.entity_id
_entity_poly.type
_entity_poly.pdbx_seq_one_letter_code
_entity_poly.pdbx_strand_id
1 'polypeptide(L)' 'MDFSYEQVAAFAQQSGLLYFFLIFSAICVYALWPKNKAKFDHAAQIPLEED' A
#
# COMPACT_ATOMS: atom_id res chain seq x y z
N MET A 1 -11.04 -27.51 -21.96
CA MET A 1 -10.51 -26.14 -22.02
C MET A 1 -9.35 -26.11 -21.05
N ASP A 2 -8.20 -26.64 -21.47
CA ASP A 2 -7.02 -26.65 -20.62
C ASP A 2 -6.48 -25.24 -20.58
N PHE A 3 -6.68 -24.56 -19.45
CA PHE A 3 -5.90 -23.37 -19.14
C PHE A 3 -4.45 -23.83 -19.10
N SER A 4 -3.69 -23.52 -20.16
CA SER A 4 -2.31 -23.95 -20.27
C SER A 4 -1.53 -23.40 -19.09
N TYR A 5 -0.67 -24.23 -18.48
CA TYR A 5 0.23 -23.82 -17.38
C TYR A 5 0.98 -22.52 -17.73
N GLU A 6 1.36 -22.36 -19.00
CA GLU A 6 1.95 -21.16 -19.58
C GLU A 6 1.14 -19.88 -19.31
N GLN A 7 -0.19 -19.94 -19.46
CA GLN A 7 -1.06 -18.78 -19.26
C GLN A 7 -1.16 -18.39 -17.78
N VAL A 8 -1.21 -19.39 -16.89
CA VAL A 8 -1.23 -19.15 -15.44
C VAL A 8 0.13 -18.64 -14.95
N ALA A 9 1.23 -19.20 -15.47
CA ALA A 9 2.59 -18.77 -15.15
C ALA A 9 2.85 -17.33 -15.63
N ALA A 10 2.45 -16.98 -16.85
CA ALA A 10 2.58 -15.62 -17.37
C ALA A 10 1.74 -14.62 -16.57
N PHE A 11 0.51 -14.99 -16.17
CA PHE A 11 -0.32 -14.16 -15.31
C PHE A 11 0.28 -13.99 -13.90
N ALA A 12 0.76 -15.07 -13.29
CA ALA A 12 1.41 -15.02 -11.98
C ALA A 12 2.67 -14.13 -12.00
N GLN A 13 3.45 -14.18 -13.08
CA GLN A 13 4.66 -13.37 -13.25
C GLN A 13 4.35 -11.86 -13.30
N GLN A 14 3.27 -11.45 -13.96
CA GLN A 14 2.94 -10.01 -14.13
C GLN A 14 2.02 -9.48 -13.03
N SER A 15 1.15 -10.32 -12.47
CA SER A 15 0.15 -9.93 -11.46
C SER A 15 0.76 -9.54 -10.12
N GLY A 16 1.94 -10.08 -9.77
CA GLY A 16 2.65 -9.70 -8.54
C GLY A 16 3.00 -8.20 -8.50
N LEU A 17 3.47 -7.64 -9.62
CA LEU A 17 3.79 -6.21 -9.72
C LEU A 17 2.53 -5.35 -9.59
N LEU A 18 1.45 -5.73 -10.28
CA LEU A 18 0.18 -4.99 -10.22
C LEU A 18 -0.41 -5.02 -8.81
N TYR A 19 -0.40 -6.19 -8.16
CA TYR A 19 -0.85 -6.35 -6.78
C TYR A 19 -0.03 -5.51 -5.80
N PHE A 20 1.31 -5.55 -5.91
CA PHE A 20 2.19 -4.73 -5.08
C PHE A 20 1.94 -3.24 -5.29
N PHE A 21 1.81 -2.80 -6.55
CA PHE A 21 1.53 -1.41 -6.89
C PHE A 21 0.18 -0.94 -6.33
N LEU A 22 -0.87 -1.76 -6.40
CA LEU A 22 -2.19 -1.44 -5.85
C LEU A 22 -2.15 -1.28 -4.33
N ILE A 23 -1.51 -2.20 -3.61
CA ILE A 23 -1.38 -2.10 -2.14
C ILE A 23 -0.55 -0.90 -1.76
N PHE A 24 0.60 -0.70 -2.41
CA PHE A 24 1.45 0.45 -2.16
C PHE A 24 0.70 1.77 -2.37
N SER A 25 -0.02 1.89 -3.49
CA SER A 25 -0.84 3.07 -3.79
C SER A 25 -1.94 3.28 -2.76
N ALA A 26 -2.61 2.22 -2.32
CA ALA A 26 -3.63 2.30 -1.27
C ALA A 26 -3.04 2.82 0.06
N ILE A 27 -1.85 2.35 0.44
CA ILE A 27 -1.14 2.83 1.64
C ILE A 27 -0.73 4.30 1.48
N CYS A 28 -0.19 4.70 0.33
CA CYS A 28 0.16 6.10 0.06
C CYS A 28 -1.07 7.01 0.16
N VAL A 29 -2.19 6.61 -0.44
CA VAL A 29 -3.45 7.35 -0.34
C VAL A 29 -3.89 7.47 1.12
N TYR A 30 -3.81 6.39 1.91
CA TYR A 30 -4.14 6.42 3.34
C TYR A 30 -3.21 7.33 4.14
N ALA A 31 -1.89 7.26 3.90
CA ALA A 31 -0.89 8.05 4.61
C ALA A 31 -1.00 9.55 4.29
N LEU A 32 -1.28 9.89 3.03
CA LEU A 32 -1.42 11.28 2.56
C LEU A 32 -2.84 11.83 2.74
N TRP A 33 -3.78 11.03 3.26
CA TRP A 33 -5.17 11.44 3.41
C TRP A 33 -5.28 12.60 4.42
N PRO A 34 -5.80 13.78 4.03
CA PRO A 34 -5.75 15.00 4.85
C PRO A 34 -6.51 14.87 6.18
N LYS A 35 -7.56 14.03 6.23
CA LYS A 35 -8.29 13.70 7.46
C LYS A 35 -7.41 13.05 8.55
N ASN A 36 -6.38 12.31 8.16
CA ASN A 36 -5.45 11.68 9.11
C ASN A 36 -4.29 12.61 9.50
N LYS A 37 -4.14 13.77 8.84
CA LYS A 37 -3.04 14.71 9.08
C LYS A 37 -2.95 15.15 10.53
N ALA A 38 -4.05 15.56 11.15
CA ALA A 38 -4.05 16.00 12.56
C ALA A 38 -3.59 14.89 13.52
N LYS A 39 -3.96 13.63 13.23
CA LYS A 39 -3.54 12.47 14.03
C LYS A 39 -2.03 12.20 13.87
N PHE A 40 -1.50 12.31 12.66
CA PHE A 40 -0.07 12.13 12.41
C PHE A 40 0.77 13.31 12.92
N ASP A 41 0.27 14.54 12.80
CA ASP A 41 0.92 15.74 13.34
C ASP A 41 1.00 15.66 14.87
N HIS A 42 -0.07 15.26 15.55
CA HIS A 42 -0.04 15.01 17.00
C HIS A 42 0.93 13.87 17.36
N ALA A 43 0.90 12.75 16.65
CA ALA A 43 1.82 11.63 16.89
C ALA A 43 3.30 12.01 16.72
N ALA A 44 3.61 12.94 15.82
CA ALA A 44 4.96 13.46 15.63
C ALA A 44 5.40 14.40 16.77
N GLN A 45 4.47 14.96 17.54
CA GLN A 45 4.76 15.81 18.71
C GLN A 45 4.86 15.04 20.02
N ILE A 46 4.37 13.79 20.09
CA ILE A 46 4.49 12.93 21.28
C ILE A 46 5.95 12.84 21.81
N PRO A 47 7.00 12.70 20.99
CA PRO A 47 8.37 12.66 21.51
C PRO A 47 8.90 14.01 22.04
N LEU A 48 8.24 15.12 21.72
CA LEU A 48 8.59 16.48 22.13
C LEU A 48 7.71 16.99 23.29
N GLU A 49 6.62 16.28 23.59
CA GLU A 49 5.87 16.43 24.84
C GLU A 49 6.70 15.76 25.95
N GLU A 50 7.72 16.48 26.42
CA GLU A 50 8.47 16.13 27.64
C GLU A 50 7.59 16.45 28.87
N ASP A 51 7.29 15.43 29.68
CA ASP A 51 6.98 15.61 31.11
C ASP A 51 8.22 16.13 31.87
#